data_AF-A0A2D8XLX8-F1
#
_entry.id   AF-A0A2D8XLX8-F1
#
_cell.length_a   1.000
_cell.length_b   1.000
_cell.length_c   1.000
_cell.angle_alpha   90.00
_cell.angle_beta   90.00
_cell.angle_gamma   90.00
#
_symmetry.space_group_name_H-M   'P 1'
#
loop_
_entity.id
_entity.type
_entity.pdbx_description
1 polymer ?
#
loop_
_entity_poly.entity_id
_entity_poly.type
_entity_poly.pdbx_seq_one_letter_code
_entity_poly.pdbx_strand_id
1 'polypeptide(L)'
;MPKKYSQDFLLNLNNLDGERMGVQLAKACVNADLPITEVAKVFGVSRMTLHNWFRGAPIRDKNTQKIKAFLVALNEVWTEQFANQTEELPLTNQKLAQEFLQTKIVSRLAVKD
;
A
#
# COMPACT_ATOMS: atom_id res chain seq x y z
N MET A 1 -5.97 18.11 9.10
CA MET A 1 -6.44 16.74 8.80
C MET A 1 -5.73 15.75 9.71
N PRO A 2 -6.39 14.69 10.21
CA PRO A 2 -5.71 13.65 10.98
C PRO A 2 -4.62 12.98 10.13
N LYS A 3 -3.41 12.83 10.69
CA LYS A 3 -2.28 12.20 9.99
C LYS A 3 -2.60 10.72 9.73
N LYS A 4 -2.39 10.24 8.50
CA LYS A 4 -2.60 8.82 8.13
C LYS A 4 -1.61 7.89 8.82
N TYR A 5 -0.41 8.41 9.09
CA TYR A 5 0.69 7.72 9.77
C TYR A 5 1.20 8.56 10.94
N SER A 6 1.61 7.90 12.03
CA SER A 6 2.29 8.59 13.13
C SER A 6 3.71 8.97 12.72
N GLN A 7 4.21 10.07 13.26
CA GLN A 7 5.56 10.54 12.96
C GLN A 7 6.63 9.54 13.45
N ASP A 8 6.42 8.94 14.62
CA ASP A 8 7.26 7.87 15.14
C ASP A 8 7.36 6.68 14.17
N PHE A 9 6.23 6.26 13.60
CA PHE A 9 6.23 5.16 12.62
C PHE A 9 7.04 5.52 11.37
N LEU A 10 6.88 6.74 10.84
CA LEU A 10 7.61 7.19 9.64
C LEU A 10 9.13 7.25 9.87
N LEU A 11 9.56 7.73 11.04
CA LEU A 11 10.98 7.76 11.42
C LEU A 11 11.55 6.34 11.54
N ASN A 12 10.80 5.43 12.17
CA ASN A 12 11.22 4.05 12.36
C ASN A 12 11.19 3.21 11.08
N LEU A 13 10.32 3.54 10.11
CA LEU A 13 10.15 2.77 8.88
C LEU A 13 11.44 2.63 8.06
N ASN A 14 12.31 3.65 8.09
CA ASN A 14 13.59 3.60 7.39
C ASN A 14 14.62 2.68 8.06
N ASN A 15 14.46 2.39 9.36
CA ASN A 15 15.33 1.52 10.15
C ASN A 15 14.89 0.05 10.15
N LEU A 16 13.70 -0.24 9.62
CA LEU A 16 13.19 -1.61 9.52
C LEU A 16 13.86 -2.39 8.39
N ASP A 17 13.92 -3.70 8.57
CA ASP A 17 14.42 -4.67 7.59
C ASP A 17 13.64 -4.58 6.26
N GLY A 18 14.30 -4.01 5.25
CA GLY A 18 13.74 -3.77 3.92
C GLY A 18 13.49 -5.04 3.10
N GLU A 19 14.05 -6.18 3.48
CA GLU A 19 13.81 -7.46 2.81
C GLU A 19 12.45 -8.05 3.18
N ARG A 20 11.83 -7.55 4.25
CA ARG A 20 10.51 -8.01 4.66
C ARG A 20 9.42 -7.42 3.77
N MET A 21 8.65 -8.31 3.16
CA MET A 21 7.53 -7.97 2.27
C MET A 21 6.55 -6.95 2.89
N GLY A 22 6.28 -7.05 4.20
CA GLY A 22 5.42 -6.10 4.89
C GLY A 22 6.03 -4.70 5.04
N VAL A 23 7.36 -4.60 5.19
CA VAL A 23 8.10 -3.33 5.23
C VAL A 23 8.16 -2.70 3.84
N GLN A 24 8.36 -3.51 2.79
CA GLN A 24 8.28 -3.03 1.40
C GLN A 24 6.89 -2.45 1.08
N LEU A 25 5.83 -3.16 1.50
CA LEU A 25 4.46 -2.67 1.38
C LEU A 25 4.26 -1.34 2.13
N ALA A 26 4.77 -1.24 3.35
CA ALA A 26 4.67 -0.02 4.15
C ALA A 26 5.32 1.18 3.45
N LYS A 27 6.55 1.01 2.92
CA LYS A 27 7.26 2.05 2.16
C LYS A 27 6.47 2.49 0.94
N ALA A 28 5.94 1.53 0.18
CA ALA A 28 5.12 1.83 -1.01
C ALA A 28 3.83 2.59 -0.65
N CYS A 29 3.12 2.17 0.40
CA CYS A 29 1.90 2.83 0.85
C CYS A 29 2.16 4.24 1.40
N VAL A 30 3.25 4.44 2.14
CA VAL A 30 3.65 5.77 2.64
C VAL A 30 4.00 6.70 1.49
N ASN A 31 4.77 6.23 0.51
CA ASN A 31 5.15 7.04 -0.66
C ASN A 31 3.94 7.45 -1.52
N ALA A 32 2.94 6.57 -1.64
CA ALA A 32 1.68 6.87 -2.35
C ALA A 32 0.63 7.59 -1.47
N ASP A 33 0.96 7.89 -0.21
CA ASP A 33 0.08 8.48 0.80
C ASP A 33 -1.26 7.70 0.99
N LEU A 34 -1.20 6.37 0.87
CA LEU A 34 -2.34 5.47 1.01
C LEU A 34 -2.68 5.23 2.48
N PRO A 35 -3.93 5.41 2.94
CA PRO A 35 -4.30 5.12 4.33
C PRO A 35 -4.28 3.62 4.65
N ILE A 36 -3.68 3.25 5.77
CA ILE A 36 -3.61 1.86 6.26
C ILE A 36 -4.99 1.19 6.35
N THR A 37 -6.05 1.94 6.66
CA THR A 37 -7.41 1.43 6.76
C THR A 37 -7.97 0.98 5.42
N GLU A 38 -7.71 1.72 4.34
CA GLU A 38 -8.19 1.36 3.01
C GLU A 38 -7.37 0.21 2.42
N VAL A 39 -6.05 0.24 2.63
CA VAL A 39 -5.16 -0.86 2.22
C VAL A 39 -5.57 -2.16 2.93
N ALA A 40 -5.92 -2.12 4.22
CA ALA A 40 -6.35 -3.31 4.96
C ALA A 40 -7.62 -3.95 4.37
N LYS A 41 -8.56 -3.13 3.86
CA LYS A 41 -9.77 -3.61 3.17
C LYS A 41 -9.42 -4.37 1.88
N VAL A 42 -8.45 -3.88 1.10
CA VAL A 42 -7.98 -4.57 -0.12
C VAL A 42 -7.48 -5.99 0.18
N PHE A 43 -6.77 -6.16 1.29
CA PHE A 43 -6.26 -7.47 1.72
C PHE A 43 -7.28 -8.30 2.52
N GLY A 44 -8.45 -7.74 2.87
CA GLY A 44 -9.45 -8.42 3.70
C GLY A 44 -8.94 -8.73 5.12
N VAL A 45 -8.07 -7.88 5.68
CA VAL A 45 -7.49 -8.06 7.02
C VAL A 45 -7.81 -6.88 7.94
N SER A 46 -7.58 -7.05 9.23
CA SER A 46 -7.72 -5.94 10.17
C SER A 46 -6.62 -4.89 9.97
N ARG A 47 -6.91 -3.63 10.34
CA ARG A 47 -5.90 -2.57 10.41
C ARG A 47 -4.70 -3.00 11.27
N MET A 48 -4.94 -3.68 12.39
CA MET A 48 -3.88 -4.13 13.30
C MET A 48 -2.97 -5.18 12.64
N THR A 49 -3.55 -6.10 11.85
CA THR A 49 -2.80 -7.09 11.08
C THR A 49 -1.84 -6.41 10.10
N LEU A 50 -2.34 -5.44 9.33
CA LEU A 50 -1.51 -4.70 8.39
C LEU A 50 -0.44 -3.85 9.09
N HIS A 51 -0.79 -3.25 10.23
CA HIS A 51 0.13 -2.51 11.07
C HIS A 51 1.30 -3.36 11.59
N ASN A 52 1.05 -4.63 11.91
CA ASN A 52 2.09 -5.56 12.32
C ASN A 52 2.96 -5.98 11.13
N TRP A 53 2.36 -6.25 9.96
CA TRP A 53 3.13 -6.53 8.74
C TRP A 53 4.04 -5.36 8.35
N PHE A 54 3.56 -4.12 8.47
CA PHE A 54 4.35 -2.91 8.20
C PHE A 54 5.60 -2.81 9.08
N ARG A 55 5.63 -3.51 10.23
CA ARG A 55 6.77 -3.60 11.14
C ARG A 55 7.57 -4.89 11.00
N GLY A 56 7.34 -5.64 9.92
CA GLY A 56 8.08 -6.85 9.63
C GLY A 56 7.53 -8.11 10.30
N ALA A 57 6.32 -8.11 10.86
CA ALA A 57 5.72 -9.36 11.33
C ALA A 57 5.60 -10.38 10.18
N PRO A 58 5.75 -11.69 10.46
CA PRO A 58 5.66 -12.72 9.44
C PRO A 58 4.29 -12.73 8.75
N ILE A 59 4.30 -13.01 7.45
CA ILE A 59 3.13 -12.97 6.57
C ILE A 59 2.95 -14.37 5.98
N ARG A 60 1.72 -14.88 6.00
CA ARG A 60 1.38 -16.16 5.37
C ARG A 60 1.55 -16.05 3.84
N ASP A 61 2.03 -17.09 3.19
CA ASP A 61 2.35 -17.10 1.75
C ASP A 61 1.23 -16.57 0.86
N LYS A 62 -0.02 -16.95 1.14
CA LYS A 62 -1.19 -16.44 0.40
C LYS A 62 -1.27 -14.91 0.37
N ASN A 63 -0.92 -14.26 1.47
CA ASN A 63 -0.94 -12.80 1.58
C ASN A 63 0.34 -12.22 1.00
N THR A 64 1.48 -12.91 1.13
CA THR A 64 2.73 -12.52 0.47
C THR A 64 2.56 -12.42 -1.05
N GLN A 65 1.87 -13.38 -1.67
CA GLN A 65 1.57 -13.36 -3.10
C GLN A 65 0.66 -12.16 -3.48
N LYS A 66 -0.40 -11.90 -2.69
CA LYS A 66 -1.26 -10.73 -2.88
C LYS A 66 -0.48 -9.41 -2.75
N ILE A 67 0.44 -9.32 -1.80
CA ILE A 67 1.27 -8.12 -1.62
C ILE A 67 2.19 -7.92 -2.82
N LYS A 68 2.82 -8.97 -3.35
CA LYS A 68 3.63 -8.87 -4.57
C LYS A 68 2.79 -8.35 -5.74
N ALA A 69 1.60 -8.92 -5.97
CA ALA A 69 0.70 -8.47 -7.01
C ALA A 69 0.27 -7.00 -6.82
N PHE A 70 -0.01 -6.60 -5.58
CA PHE A 70 -0.34 -5.22 -5.22
C PHE A 70 0.80 -4.26 -5.55
N LEU A 71 2.04 -4.61 -5.17
CA LEU A 71 3.21 -3.77 -5.44
C LEU A 71 3.47 -3.58 -6.93
N VAL A 72 3.32 -4.66 -7.71
CA VAL A 72 3.41 -4.61 -9.18
C VAL A 72 2.35 -3.67 -9.75
N ALA A 73 1.08 -3.86 -9.37
CA ALA A 73 -0.02 -3.02 -9.83
C ALA A 73 0.19 -1.53 -9.47
N LEU A 74 0.68 -1.25 -8.26
CA LEU A 74 0.97 0.12 -7.83
C LEU A 74 2.13 0.72 -8.63
N ASN A 75 3.18 -0.04 -8.92
CA ASN A 75 4.30 0.43 -9.73
C ASN A 75 3.90 0.70 -11.19
N GLU A 76 3.02 -0.12 -11.75
CA GLU A 76 2.42 0.12 -13.07
C GLU A 76 1.65 1.44 -13.10
N VAL A 77 0.83 1.73 -12.08
CA VAL A 77 0.15 3.04 -11.96
C VAL A 77 1.17 4.18 -11.94
N TRP A 78 2.21 4.09 -11.11
CA TRP A 78 3.25 5.12 -11.06
C TRP A 78 3.87 5.35 -12.44
N THR A 79 4.21 4.27 -13.14
CA THR A 79 4.82 4.33 -14.47
C THR A 79 3.89 4.99 -15.49
N GLU A 80 2.60 4.62 -15.48
CA GLU A 80 1.57 5.24 -16.33
C GLU A 80 1.38 6.73 -16.01
N GLN A 81 1.38 7.09 -14.72
CA GLN A 81 1.26 8.48 -14.27
C GLN A 81 2.44 9.33 -14.80
N PHE A 82 3.67 8.82 -14.68
CA PHE A 82 4.85 9.51 -15.20
C PHE A 82 4.82 9.64 -16.73
N ALA A 83 4.42 8.58 -17.44
CA ALA A 83 4.34 8.60 -18.91
C ALA A 83 3.29 9.60 -19.43
N ASN A 84 2.17 9.74 -18.72
CA ASN A 84 1.06 10.62 -19.10
C ASN A 84 1.14 12.01 -18.47
N GLN A 85 2.20 12.31 -17.68
CA GLN A 85 2.37 13.56 -16.95
C GLN A 85 1.16 13.96 -16.08
N THR A 86 0.54 12.98 -15.42
CA THR A 86 -0.62 13.22 -14.53
C THR A 86 -0.19 13.36 -13.07
N GLU A 87 -1.02 14.01 -12.25
CA GLU A 87 -0.83 14.17 -10.80
C GLU A 87 -1.87 13.36 -10.01
N GLU A 88 -1.89 12.03 -10.19
CA GLU A 88 -2.80 11.15 -9.43
C GLU A 88 -2.28 10.82 -8.01
N LEU A 89 -1.02 10.39 -7.86
CA LEU A 89 -0.38 10.14 -6.57
C LEU A 89 0.61 11.27 -6.22
N PRO A 90 0.80 11.63 -4.93
CA PRO A 90 0.18 11.05 -3.72
C PRO A 90 -1.25 11.54 -3.43
N LEU A 91 -2.10 10.66 -2.87
CA LEU A 91 -3.53 10.94 -2.67
C LEU A 91 -3.81 11.63 -1.35
N THR A 92 -4.07 12.93 -1.35
CA THR A 92 -4.30 13.71 -0.11
C THR A 92 -5.58 13.32 0.65
N ASN A 93 -6.62 12.84 -0.03
CA ASN A 93 -7.93 12.54 0.55
C ASN A 93 -8.21 11.03 0.67
N GLN A 94 -8.82 10.60 1.79
CA GLN A 94 -9.23 9.22 2.02
C GLN A 94 -10.23 8.70 0.97
N LYS A 95 -11.19 9.52 0.53
CA LYS A 95 -12.18 9.09 -0.48
C LYS A 95 -11.49 8.79 -1.81
N LEU A 96 -10.56 9.65 -2.22
CA LEU A 96 -9.75 9.44 -3.43
C LEU A 96 -8.87 8.19 -3.30
N ALA A 97 -8.28 7.95 -2.13
CA ALA A 97 -7.52 6.72 -1.88
C ALA A 97 -8.38 5.46 -2.00
N GLN A 98 -9.61 5.48 -1.49
CA GLN A 98 -10.53 4.35 -1.62
C GLN A 98 -10.90 4.10 -3.10
N GLU A 99 -11.30 5.15 -3.81
CA GLU A 99 -11.68 5.07 -5.23
C GLU A 99 -10.52 4.58 -6.10
N PHE A 100 -9.33 5.14 -5.88
CA PHE A 100 -8.10 4.71 -6.54
C PHE A 100 -7.82 3.22 -6.30
N LEU A 101 -7.85 2.78 -5.05
CA LEU A 101 -7.58 1.37 -4.71
C LEU A 101 -8.61 0.44 -5.36
N GLN A 102 -9.89 0.81 -5.42
CA GLN A 102 -10.92 -0.01 -6.04
C GLN A 102 -10.80 -0.05 -7.57
N THR A 103 -10.60 1.11 -8.21
CA THR A 103 -10.66 1.24 -9.67
C THR A 103 -9.36 0.85 -10.37
N LYS A 104 -8.20 1.16 -9.78
CA LYS A 104 -6.89 0.97 -10.41
C LYS A 104 -6.12 -0.23 -9.86
N ILE A 105 -6.28 -0.54 -8.57
CA ILE A 105 -5.52 -1.63 -7.95
C ILE A 105 -6.33 -2.92 -7.91
N VAL A 106 -7.50 -2.94 -7.26
CA VAL A 106 -8.32 -4.15 -7.10
C VAL A 106 -8.73 -4.73 -8.46
N SER A 107 -9.06 -3.88 -9.44
CA SER A 107 -9.33 -4.30 -10.81
C SER A 107 -8.18 -5.11 -11.42
N ARG A 108 -6.92 -4.72 -11.20
CA ARG A 108 -5.71 -5.42 -11.68
C ARG A 108 -5.42 -6.70 -10.90
N LEU A 109 -5.86 -6.78 -9.65
CA LEU A 109 -5.72 -7.98 -8.82
C LEU A 109 -6.73 -9.08 -9.21
N ALA A 110 -7.91 -8.70 -9.73
CA ALA A 110 -8.98 -9.63 -10.08
C ALA A 110 -8.79 -10.34 -11.43
N VAL A 111 -7.86 -9.89 -12.29
CA VAL A 111 -7.65 -10.46 -13.64
C VAL A 111 -6.75 -11.72 -13.61
N LYS A 112 -6.32 -12.17 -12.42
CA LYS A 112 -5.35 -13.27 -12.27
C LYS A 112 -5.90 -14.61 -11.76
N ASP A 113 -7.21 -14.83 -11.87
CA ASP A 113 -7.84 -16.14 -11.63
C ASP A 113 -8.28 -16.79 -12.95
#